data_AF-A0A8I0AMZ4-F1
#
_entry.id   AF-A0A8I0AMZ4-F1
#
_cell.length_a   1.000
_cell.length_b   1.000
_cell.length_c   1.000
_cell.angle_alpha   90.00
_cell.angle_beta   90.00
_cell.angle_gamma   90.00
#
_symmetry.space_group_name_H-M   'P 1'
#
loop_
_entity.id
_entity.type
_entity.pdbx_description
1 polymer ?
#
loop_
_entity_poly.entity_id
_entity_poly.type
_entity_poly.pdbx_seq_one_letter_code
_entity_poly.pdbx_strand_id
1 'polypeptide(L)'
;MVVRFAEHLVDQFEKEELMDHTMREHYIYAVVSIIERFLTVGSIICLGFIHKNVDLTVLFMIFFFSLRKRTGGYHAKHYWQCYIMTIIVYMTVMYLCHHVQEVACLIWILLGISVVVISVIGTVNHPNLDLDAEEMQISQKSARYVLLIECGILCIAWYLHIDNSYVYCMMLAVILCGFLMILAKLLEQEVKRDEA
;
A
#
# COMPACT_ATOMS: atom_id res chain seq x y z
N MET A 1 5.75 -19.10 12.42
CA MET A 1 7.05 -18.62 12.93
C MET A 1 6.93 -17.20 13.44
N VAL A 2 6.50 -16.24 12.61
CA VAL A 2 6.30 -14.83 13.02
C VAL A 2 5.31 -14.69 14.20
N VAL A 3 4.16 -15.36 14.16
CA VAL A 3 3.16 -15.33 15.26
C VAL A 3 3.76 -15.79 16.59
N ARG A 4 4.49 -16.91 16.61
CA ARG A 4 5.13 -17.43 17.84
C ARG A 4 6.19 -16.48 18.40
N PHE A 5 6.90 -15.77 17.53
CA PHE A 5 7.86 -14.77 17.95
C PHE A 5 7.16 -13.52 18.50
N ALA A 6 6.06 -13.09 17.88
CA ALA A 6 5.24 -11.98 18.38
C ALA A 6 4.59 -12.31 19.73
N GLU A 7 4.06 -13.52 19.90
CA GLU A 7 3.56 -14.02 21.19
C GLU A 7 4.64 -13.92 22.26
N HIS A 8 5.86 -14.38 21.97
CA HIS A 8 6.97 -14.30 22.92
C HIS A 8 7.34 -12.86 23.31
N LEU A 9 7.29 -11.91 22.36
CA LEU A 9 7.53 -10.49 22.65
C LEU A 9 6.42 -9.88 23.50
N VAL A 10 5.17 -10.20 23.19
CA VAL A 10 4.01 -9.72 23.98
C VAL A 10 4.04 -10.30 25.39
N ASP A 11 4.43 -11.58 25.55
CA ASP A 11 4.62 -12.21 26.87
C ASP A 11 5.71 -11.50 27.69
N GLN A 12 6.72 -10.89 27.06
CA GLN A 12 7.71 -10.07 27.77
C GLN A 12 7.13 -8.72 28.21
N PHE A 13 6.36 -8.04 27.36
CA PHE A 13 5.71 -6.78 27.73
C PHE A 13 4.65 -6.95 28.82
N GLU A 14 3.98 -8.10 28.86
CA GLU A 14 3.01 -8.46 29.89
C GLU A 14 3.67 -8.65 31.26
N LYS A 15 4.88 -9.22 31.29
CA LYS A 15 5.68 -9.39 32.52
C LYS A 15 6.17 -8.07 33.13
N GLU A 16 6.32 -7.04 32.32
CA GLU A 16 6.78 -5.71 32.74
C GLU A 16 5.61 -4.79 33.17
N GLU A 17 4.37 -5.31 33.25
CA GLU A 17 3.14 -4.56 33.54
C GLU A 17 2.89 -3.36 32.59
N LEU A 18 3.47 -3.41 31.38
CA LEU A 18 3.38 -2.33 30.40
C LEU A 18 2.10 -2.37 29.55
N MET A 19 1.22 -3.37 29.73
CA MET A 19 0.04 -3.58 28.89
C MET A 19 -1.19 -3.97 29.69
N ASP A 20 -2.34 -3.53 29.19
CA ASP A 20 -3.65 -4.03 29.58
C ASP A 20 -3.87 -5.43 28.98
N HIS A 21 -4.08 -6.43 29.84
CA HIS A 21 -4.32 -7.81 29.47
C HIS A 21 -5.52 -8.00 28.52
N THR A 22 -6.50 -7.10 28.57
CA THR A 22 -7.69 -7.18 27.70
C THR A 22 -7.38 -6.92 26.21
N MET A 23 -6.26 -6.25 25.93
CA MET A 23 -5.85 -5.87 24.57
C MET A 23 -4.76 -6.77 23.99
N ARG A 24 -4.42 -7.89 24.65
CA ARG A 24 -3.32 -8.77 24.26
C ARG A 24 -3.37 -9.21 22.80
N GLU A 25 -4.54 -9.58 22.29
CA GLU A 25 -4.70 -10.01 20.89
C GLU A 25 -4.40 -8.87 19.90
N HIS A 26 -4.80 -7.64 20.21
CA HIS A 26 -4.47 -6.46 19.41
C HIS A 26 -2.96 -6.20 19.39
N TYR A 27 -2.28 -6.35 20.53
CA TYR A 27 -0.82 -6.21 20.60
C TYR A 27 -0.11 -7.28 19.76
N ILE A 28 -0.53 -8.55 19.83
CA ILE A 28 0.03 -9.62 18.99
C ILE A 28 -0.15 -9.28 17.52
N TYR A 29 -1.35 -8.89 17.10
CA TYR A 29 -1.62 -8.51 15.73
C TYR A 29 -0.76 -7.33 15.26
N ALA A 30 -0.61 -6.30 16.10
CA ALA A 30 0.22 -5.13 15.80
C ALA A 30 1.70 -5.53 15.63
N VAL A 31 2.24 -6.35 16.52
CA VAL A 31 3.63 -6.82 16.45
C VAL A 31 3.86 -7.69 15.22
N VAL A 32 2.96 -8.63 14.93
CA VAL A 32 3.01 -9.45 13.69
C VAL A 32 3.02 -8.55 12.46
N SER A 33 2.09 -7.59 12.39
CA SER A 33 1.98 -6.64 11.27
C SER A 33 3.24 -5.80 11.09
N ILE A 34 3.88 -5.38 12.19
CA ILE A 34 5.13 -4.63 12.17
C ILE A 34 6.27 -5.50 11.59
N ILE A 35 6.43 -6.74 12.06
CA ILE A 35 7.47 -7.66 11.58
C ILE A 35 7.27 -7.96 10.10
N GLU A 36 6.04 -8.28 9.70
CA GLU A 36 5.67 -8.55 8.31
C GLU A 36 5.98 -7.37 7.40
N ARG A 37 5.70 -6.14 7.84
CA ARG A 37 6.05 -4.93 7.12
C ARG A 37 7.56 -4.74 7.00
N PHE A 38 8.32 -5.00 8.06
CA PHE A 38 9.79 -4.93 8.01
C PHE A 38 10.40 -5.92 7.02
N LEU A 39 9.90 -7.16 7.00
CA LEU A 39 10.35 -8.18 6.05
C LEU A 39 10.04 -7.77 4.60
N THR A 40 8.83 -7.28 4.32
CA THR A 40 8.44 -6.84 2.98
C THR A 40 9.23 -5.60 2.54
N VAL A 41 9.34 -4.58 3.39
CA VAL A 41 10.10 -3.36 3.07
C VAL A 41 11.58 -3.67 2.89
N GLY A 42 12.17 -4.44 3.81
CA GLY A 42 13.58 -4.80 3.77
C GLY A 42 13.93 -5.60 2.51
N SER A 43 13.09 -6.56 2.12
CA SER A 43 13.31 -7.33 0.88
C SER A 43 13.22 -6.47 -0.38
N ILE A 44 12.24 -5.56 -0.48
CA ILE A 44 12.12 -4.62 -1.62
C ILE A 44 13.35 -3.72 -1.73
N ILE A 45 13.82 -3.15 -0.61
CA ILE A 45 15.03 -2.31 -0.60
C ILE A 45 16.26 -3.11 -1.04
N CYS A 46 16.44 -4.33 -0.50
CA CYS A 46 17.53 -5.22 -0.90
C CYS A 46 17.50 -5.53 -2.40
N LEU A 47 16.32 -5.81 -2.96
CA LEU A 47 16.17 -6.00 -4.40
C LEU A 47 16.51 -4.74 -5.20
N GLY A 48 16.16 -3.56 -4.69
CA GLY A 48 16.55 -2.28 -5.30
C GLY A 48 18.06 -2.12 -5.38
N PHE A 49 18.80 -2.51 -4.33
CA PHE A 49 20.28 -2.51 -4.33
C PHE A 49 20.84 -3.52 -5.33
N ILE A 50 20.30 -4.74 -5.37
CA ILE A 50 20.75 -5.80 -6.29
C ILE A 50 20.59 -5.36 -7.76
N HIS A 51 19.46 -4.72 -8.09
CA HIS A 51 19.16 -4.25 -9.45
C HIS A 51 19.71 -2.85 -9.76
N LYS A 52 20.37 -2.19 -8.79
CA LYS A 52 20.90 -0.82 -8.91
C LYS A 52 19.83 0.25 -9.22
N ASN A 53 18.58 0.02 -8.79
CA ASN A 53 17.43 0.91 -9.00
C ASN A 53 16.88 1.42 -7.64
N VAL A 54 17.77 1.76 -6.71
CA VAL A 54 17.42 2.11 -5.32
C VAL A 54 16.57 3.38 -5.26
N ASP A 55 16.87 4.35 -6.11
CA ASP A 55 16.16 5.61 -6.25
C ASP A 55 14.71 5.40 -6.72
N LEU A 56 14.49 4.65 -7.81
CA LEU A 56 13.15 4.28 -8.26
C LEU A 56 12.41 3.43 -7.22
N THR A 57 13.13 2.57 -6.51
CA THR A 57 12.55 1.73 -5.44
C THR A 57 12.02 2.59 -4.29
N VAL A 58 12.82 3.55 -3.82
CA VAL A 58 12.41 4.47 -2.75
C VAL A 58 11.24 5.34 -3.21
N LEU A 59 11.29 5.87 -4.45
CA LEU A 59 10.22 6.68 -5.01
C LEU A 59 8.90 5.89 -5.11
N PHE A 60 8.96 4.68 -5.67
CA PHE A 60 7.82 3.77 -5.75
C PHE A 60 7.23 3.51 -4.36
N MET A 61 8.08 3.19 -3.37
CA MET A 61 7.63 2.92 -2.01
C MET A 61 6.97 4.12 -1.37
N ILE A 62 7.50 5.33 -1.57
CA ILE A 62 6.91 6.56 -1.02
C ILE A 62 5.49 6.70 -1.53
N PHE A 63 5.30 6.78 -2.86
CA PHE A 63 3.98 6.95 -3.48
C PHE A 63 3.03 5.80 -3.17
N PHE A 64 3.50 4.56 -3.31
CA PHE A 64 2.66 3.40 -3.10
C PHE A 64 2.21 3.31 -1.64
N PHE A 65 3.10 3.43 -0.66
CA PHE A 65 2.73 3.28 0.74
C PHE A 65 1.99 4.48 1.32
N SER A 66 2.25 5.71 0.88
CA SER A 66 1.47 6.89 1.31
C SER A 66 0.00 6.72 0.96
N LEU A 67 -0.27 6.34 -0.29
CA LEU A 67 -1.64 6.17 -0.77
C LEU A 67 -2.25 4.87 -0.24
N ARG A 68 -1.54 3.74 -0.33
CA ARG A 68 -2.01 2.42 0.13
C ARG A 68 -2.42 2.42 1.59
N LYS A 69 -1.70 3.15 2.46
CA LYS A 69 -2.04 3.29 3.89
C LYS A 69 -3.43 3.89 4.09
N ARG A 70 -3.88 4.77 3.19
CA ARG A 70 -5.19 5.43 3.26
C ARG A 70 -6.26 4.69 2.49
N THR A 71 -5.94 4.18 1.31
CA THR A 71 -6.92 3.53 0.43
C THR A 71 -7.27 2.11 0.86
N GLY A 72 -6.35 1.42 1.54
CA GLY A 72 -6.45 -0.02 1.74
C GLY A 72 -6.45 -0.77 0.39
N GLY A 73 -7.20 -1.86 0.32
CA GLY A 73 -7.41 -2.69 -0.87
C GLY A 73 -7.05 -4.16 -0.62
N TYR A 74 -6.80 -4.92 -1.69
CA TYR A 74 -6.76 -6.38 -1.61
C TYR A 74 -5.68 -6.93 -0.67
N HIS A 75 -6.04 -7.88 0.18
CA HIS A 75 -5.11 -8.66 1.01
C HIS A 75 -5.43 -10.15 0.86
N ALA A 76 -4.43 -10.97 0.54
CA ALA A 76 -4.61 -12.42 0.53
C ALA A 76 -4.81 -12.97 1.95
N LYS A 77 -5.41 -14.17 2.01
CA LYS A 77 -5.68 -14.88 3.26
C LYS A 77 -4.43 -15.14 4.10
N HIS A 78 -3.27 -15.30 3.45
CA HIS A 78 -2.01 -15.58 4.13
C HIS A 78 -0.93 -14.57 3.75
N TYR A 79 -0.14 -14.13 4.74
CA TYR A 79 0.96 -13.19 4.56
C TYR A 79 1.94 -13.62 3.45
N TRP A 80 2.33 -14.89 3.41
CA TRP A 80 3.31 -15.36 2.41
C TRP A 80 2.81 -15.18 0.97
N GLN A 81 1.50 -15.26 0.73
CA GLN A 81 0.90 -15.01 -0.58
C GLN A 81 1.02 -13.53 -0.93
N CYS A 82 0.65 -12.64 0.00
CA CYS A 82 0.84 -11.19 -0.15
C CYS A 82 2.30 -10.85 -0.43
N TYR A 83 3.22 -11.41 0.34
CA TYR A 83 4.66 -11.18 0.19
C TYR A 83 5.14 -11.55 -1.22
N ILE A 84 4.85 -12.77 -1.70
CA ILE A 84 5.26 -13.21 -3.05
C ILE A 84 4.65 -12.30 -4.11
N MET A 85 3.36 -11.98 -4.01
CA MET A 85 2.70 -11.07 -4.97
C MET A 85 3.34 -9.68 -4.96
N THR A 86 3.65 -9.12 -3.79
CA THR A 86 4.33 -7.81 -3.68
C THR A 86 5.68 -7.84 -4.37
N ILE A 87 6.47 -8.91 -4.23
CA ILE A 87 7.76 -9.04 -4.91
C ILE A 87 7.56 -9.12 -6.43
N ILE A 88 6.61 -9.93 -6.92
CA ILE A 88 6.32 -10.03 -8.36
C ILE A 88 5.87 -8.69 -8.94
N VAL A 89 4.97 -8.00 -8.25
CA VAL A 89 4.47 -6.68 -8.66
C VAL A 89 5.61 -5.66 -8.67
N TYR A 90 6.44 -5.61 -7.63
CA TYR A 90 7.60 -4.73 -7.58
C TYR A 90 8.54 -4.96 -8.76
N MET A 91 8.92 -6.22 -9.03
CA MET A 91 9.78 -6.57 -10.17
C MET A 91 9.15 -6.16 -11.51
N THR A 92 7.83 -6.32 -11.64
CA THR A 92 7.07 -5.91 -12.83
C THR A 92 7.10 -4.39 -12.99
N VAL A 93 6.87 -3.63 -11.92
CA VAL A 93 6.93 -2.16 -11.96
C VAL A 93 8.32 -1.68 -12.35
N MET A 94 9.38 -2.22 -11.75
CA MET A 94 10.77 -1.85 -12.08
C MET A 94 11.08 -2.16 -13.55
N TYR A 95 10.66 -3.31 -14.06
CA TYR A 95 10.81 -3.64 -15.48
C TYR A 95 10.08 -2.65 -16.40
N LEU A 96 8.81 -2.34 -16.08
CA LEU A 96 7.99 -1.41 -16.85
C LEU A 96 8.56 0.00 -16.87
N CYS A 97 9.14 0.50 -15.77
CA CYS A 97 9.74 1.84 -15.73
C CYS A 97 10.80 2.09 -16.81
N HIS A 98 11.45 1.03 -17.32
CA HIS A 98 12.49 1.13 -18.37
C HIS A 98 12.02 0.77 -19.79
N HIS A 99 10.87 0.10 -19.94
CA HIS A 99 10.45 -0.50 -21.23
C HIS A 99 9.09 -0.02 -21.76
N VAL A 100 8.51 1.03 -21.15
CA VAL A 100 7.10 1.40 -21.34
C VAL A 100 6.82 2.38 -22.47
N GLN A 101 7.84 2.90 -23.16
CA GLN A 101 7.65 4.00 -24.12
C GLN A 101 6.57 3.69 -25.19
N GLU A 102 6.43 2.43 -25.60
CA GLU A 102 5.43 1.99 -26.59
C GLU A 102 4.00 1.90 -26.04
N VAL A 103 3.83 1.76 -24.71
CA VAL A 103 2.52 1.64 -24.03
C VAL A 103 2.19 2.86 -23.19
N ALA A 104 2.89 3.99 -23.36
CA ALA A 104 2.71 5.20 -22.59
C ALA A 104 1.25 5.69 -22.56
N CYS A 105 0.54 5.61 -23.69
CA CYS A 105 -0.87 5.99 -23.79
C CYS A 105 -1.76 5.16 -22.84
N LEU A 106 -1.52 3.85 -22.77
CA LEU A 106 -2.27 2.97 -21.87
C LEU A 106 -2.04 3.34 -20.40
N ILE A 107 -0.82 3.68 -20.00
CA ILE A 107 -0.51 4.07 -18.61
C ILE A 107 -1.23 5.36 -18.24
N TRP A 108 -1.29 6.35 -19.12
CA TRP A 108 -2.07 7.57 -18.87
C TRP A 108 -3.56 7.30 -18.69
N ILE A 109 -4.13 6.41 -19.50
CA ILE A 109 -5.54 5.99 -19.36
C ILE A 109 -5.77 5.29 -18.01
N LEU A 110 -4.91 4.33 -17.67
CA LEU A 110 -5.00 3.60 -16.40
C LEU A 110 -4.83 4.53 -15.19
N LEU A 111 -3.94 5.52 -15.28
CA LEU A 111 -3.79 6.55 -14.26
C LEU A 111 -5.09 7.33 -14.08
N GLY A 112 -5.70 7.80 -15.17
CA GLY A 112 -6.97 8.53 -15.12
C GLY A 112 -8.08 7.72 -14.47
N ILE A 113 -8.22 6.44 -14.84
CA ILE A 113 -9.16 5.51 -14.19
C ILE A 113 -8.88 5.39 -12.70
N SER A 114 -7.62 5.20 -12.32
CA SER A 114 -7.21 5.00 -10.93
C SER A 114 -7.48 6.26 -10.09
N VAL A 115 -7.21 7.45 -10.61
CA VAL A 115 -7.53 8.73 -9.96
C VAL A 115 -9.02 8.86 -9.70
N VAL A 116 -9.87 8.52 -10.69
CA VAL A 116 -11.33 8.54 -10.52
C VAL A 116 -11.77 7.56 -9.44
N VAL A 117 -11.29 6.31 -9.51
CA VAL A 117 -11.61 5.24 -8.55
C VAL A 117 -11.26 5.64 -7.13
N ILE A 118 -10.03 6.13 -6.91
CA ILE A 118 -9.56 6.56 -5.59
C ILE A 118 -10.33 7.79 -5.12
N SER A 119 -10.66 8.74 -6.01
CA SER A 119 -11.43 9.93 -5.64
C SER A 119 -12.85 9.60 -5.18
N VAL A 120 -13.53 8.68 -5.89
CA VAL A 120 -14.90 8.26 -5.58
C VAL A 120 -14.94 7.41 -4.32
N ILE A 121 -14.13 6.34 -4.27
CA ILE A 121 -14.18 5.36 -3.17
C ILE A 121 -13.47 5.89 -1.92
N GLY A 122 -12.31 6.54 -2.07
CA GLY A 122 -11.45 6.97 -0.97
C GLY A 122 -10.72 5.80 -0.29
N THR A 123 -11.45 4.97 0.44
CA THR A 123 -10.92 3.89 1.28
C THR A 123 -11.77 2.63 1.13
N VAL A 124 -11.14 1.46 1.10
CA VAL A 124 -11.82 0.16 1.23
C VAL A 124 -11.66 -0.34 2.67
N ASN A 125 -12.76 -0.53 3.38
CA ASN A 125 -12.74 -1.02 4.77
C ASN A 125 -12.59 -2.55 4.81
N HIS A 126 -11.36 -3.03 5.00
CA HIS A 126 -11.08 -4.47 5.08
C HIS A 126 -11.53 -5.04 6.44
N PRO A 127 -12.00 -6.31 6.53
CA PRO A 127 -12.43 -6.93 7.79
C PRO A 127 -11.42 -6.89 8.94
N ASN A 128 -10.12 -6.96 8.63
CA ASN A 128 -9.06 -6.87 9.63
C ASN A 128 -8.79 -5.43 10.13
N LEU A 129 -9.34 -4.41 9.46
CA LEU A 129 -9.23 -3.01 9.84
C LEU A 129 -10.49 -2.57 10.59
N ASP A 130 -11.67 -2.95 10.07
CA ASP A 130 -13.00 -2.77 10.70
C ASP A 130 -13.22 -1.37 11.29
N LEU A 131 -12.91 -0.35 10.48
CA LEU A 131 -13.06 1.06 10.88
C LEU A 131 -14.51 1.39 11.21
N ASP A 132 -14.69 2.26 12.20
CA ASP A 132 -15.97 2.90 12.43
C ASP A 132 -16.30 3.97 11.37
N ALA A 133 -17.50 4.55 11.45
CA ALA A 133 -17.97 5.51 10.46
C ALA A 133 -17.15 6.82 10.45
N GLU A 134 -16.69 7.28 11.62
CA GLU A 134 -15.90 8.51 11.73
C GLU A 134 -14.49 8.28 11.18
N GLU A 135 -13.84 7.18 11.59
CA GLU A 135 -12.53 6.75 11.12
C GLU A 135 -12.52 6.52 9.60
N MET A 136 -13.58 5.89 9.06
CA MET A 136 -13.73 5.68 7.62
C MET A 136 -13.80 7.00 6.87
N GLN A 137 -14.61 7.97 7.33
CA GLN A 137 -14.69 9.30 6.72
C GLN A 137 -13.35 10.05 6.77
N ILE A 138 -12.63 9.98 7.90
CA ILE A 138 -11.31 10.58 8.04
C ILE A 138 -10.31 9.92 7.07
N SER A 139 -10.34 8.59 6.95
CA SER A 139 -9.46 7.86 6.04
C SER A 139 -9.75 8.21 4.58
N GLN A 140 -11.03 8.27 4.18
CA GLN A 140 -11.43 8.63 2.82
C GLN A 140 -10.99 10.06 2.44
N LYS A 141 -11.18 11.03 3.35
CA LYS A 141 -10.68 12.41 3.15
C LYS A 141 -9.16 12.40 3.01
N SER A 142 -8.47 11.68 3.88
CA SER A 142 -7.00 11.56 3.84
C SER A 142 -6.51 10.92 2.53
N ALA A 143 -7.19 9.90 2.02
CA ALA A 143 -6.84 9.25 0.75
C ALA A 143 -6.95 10.24 -0.42
N ARG A 144 -8.02 11.05 -0.46
CA ARG A 144 -8.22 12.10 -1.48
C ARG A 144 -7.16 13.19 -1.39
N TYR A 145 -6.79 13.62 -0.17
CA TYR A 145 -5.71 14.58 0.02
C TYR A 145 -4.34 14.06 -0.43
N VAL A 146 -4.00 12.82 -0.07
CA VAL A 146 -2.75 12.19 -0.52
C VAL A 146 -2.73 12.05 -2.04
N LEU A 147 -3.84 11.63 -2.65
CA LEU A 147 -3.97 11.55 -4.11
C LEU A 147 -3.74 12.91 -4.77
N LEU A 148 -4.34 13.99 -4.23
CA LEU A 148 -4.13 15.35 -4.74
C LEU A 148 -2.66 15.77 -4.67
N ILE A 149 -1.96 15.44 -3.57
CA ILE A 149 -0.53 15.72 -3.43
C ILE A 149 0.28 14.95 -4.46
N GLU A 150 0.04 13.64 -4.61
CA GLU A 150 0.76 12.80 -5.58
C GLU A 150 0.51 13.23 -7.03
N CYS A 151 -0.74 13.56 -7.38
CA CYS A 151 -1.07 14.16 -8.69
C CYS A 151 -0.37 15.51 -8.89
N GLY A 152 -0.29 16.34 -7.86
CA GLY A 152 0.45 17.60 -7.91
C GLY A 152 1.94 17.39 -8.20
N ILE A 153 2.57 16.43 -7.53
CA ILE A 153 3.98 16.06 -7.76
C ILE A 153 4.16 15.52 -9.18
N LEU A 154 3.25 14.67 -9.67
CA LEU A 154 3.25 14.17 -11.06
C LEU A 154 3.18 15.30 -12.09
N CYS A 155 2.27 16.27 -11.90
CA CYS A 155 2.15 17.43 -12.78
C CYS A 155 3.43 18.27 -12.80
N ILE A 156 4.04 18.49 -11.62
CA ILE A 156 5.30 19.23 -11.50
C ILE A 156 6.44 18.46 -12.19
N ALA A 157 6.58 17.16 -11.95
CA ALA A 157 7.62 16.34 -12.55
C ALA A 157 7.50 16.31 -14.08
N TRP A 158 6.28 16.24 -14.61
CA TRP A 158 6.02 16.30 -16.04
C TRP A 158 6.35 17.67 -16.63
N TYR A 159 5.96 18.77 -15.96
CA TYR A 159 6.28 20.14 -16.39
C TYR A 159 7.79 20.41 -16.39
N LEU A 160 8.53 19.86 -15.42
CA LEU A 160 9.98 20.00 -15.31
C LEU A 160 10.76 19.05 -16.23
N HIS A 161 10.07 18.23 -17.03
CA HIS A 161 10.69 17.23 -17.91
C HIS A 161 11.65 16.28 -17.16
N ILE A 162 11.26 15.86 -15.94
CA ILE A 162 11.97 14.81 -15.21
C ILE A 162 11.97 13.53 -16.05
N ASP A 163 13.05 12.76 -15.93
CA ASP A 163 13.22 11.52 -16.68
C ASP A 163 11.97 10.61 -16.57
N ASN A 164 11.57 10.08 -17.73
CA ASN A 164 10.31 9.35 -17.89
C ASN A 164 10.21 8.12 -16.96
N SER A 165 11.33 7.48 -16.61
CA SER A 165 11.30 6.33 -15.70
C SER A 165 10.78 6.71 -14.31
N TYR A 166 11.11 7.90 -13.79
CA TYR A 166 10.59 8.38 -12.51
C TYR A 166 9.10 8.75 -12.61
N VAL A 167 8.70 9.38 -13.72
CA VAL A 167 7.28 9.72 -13.96
C VAL A 167 6.43 8.45 -14.01
N TYR A 168 6.83 7.47 -14.82
CA TYR A 168 6.11 6.19 -14.90
C TYR A 168 6.12 5.42 -13.59
N CYS A 169 7.21 5.48 -12.82
CA CYS A 169 7.28 4.87 -11.49
C CYS A 169 6.19 5.40 -10.56
N MET A 170 6.04 6.73 -10.48
CA MET A 170 4.99 7.38 -9.69
C MET A 170 3.59 7.04 -10.20
N MET A 171 3.38 7.05 -11.53
CA MET A 171 2.08 6.68 -12.12
C MET A 171 1.69 5.23 -11.80
N LEU A 172 2.63 4.28 -11.94
CA LEU A 172 2.39 2.87 -11.68
C LEU A 172 2.08 2.59 -10.21
N ALA A 173 2.64 3.36 -9.27
CA ALA A 173 2.29 3.29 -7.85
C ALA A 173 0.81 3.66 -7.62
N VAL A 174 0.35 4.79 -8.18
CA VAL A 174 -1.06 5.23 -8.08
C VAL A 174 -2.00 4.22 -8.75
N ILE A 175 -1.62 3.73 -9.94
CA ILE A 175 -2.38 2.72 -10.69
C ILE A 175 -2.54 1.44 -9.87
N LEU A 176 -1.46 0.97 -9.25
CA LEU A 176 -1.49 -0.22 -8.42
C LEU A 176 -2.43 -0.06 -7.22
N CYS A 177 -2.44 1.11 -6.55
CA CYS A 177 -3.40 1.39 -5.48
C CYS A 177 -4.85 1.32 -5.98
N GLY A 178 -5.17 1.98 -7.10
CA GLY A 178 -6.50 1.94 -7.70
C GLY A 178 -6.93 0.51 -8.08
N PHE A 179 -6.04 -0.24 -8.72
CA PHE A 179 -6.28 -1.64 -9.08
C PHE A 179 -6.56 -2.52 -7.85
N LEU A 180 -5.76 -2.40 -6.79
CA LEU A 180 -5.94 -3.20 -5.58
C LEU A 180 -7.24 -2.85 -4.83
N MET A 181 -7.73 -1.61 -4.94
CA MET A 181 -9.05 -1.23 -4.40
C MET A 181 -10.17 -1.92 -5.17
N ILE A 182 -10.12 -1.89 -6.51
CA ILE A 182 -11.10 -2.57 -7.37
C ILE A 182 -11.11 -4.07 -7.06
N LEU A 183 -9.91 -4.68 -6.99
CA LEU A 183 -9.76 -6.10 -6.72
C LEU A 183 -10.36 -6.48 -5.35
N ALA A 184 -10.16 -5.67 -4.31
CA ALA A 184 -10.76 -5.91 -3.00
C ALA A 184 -12.29 -5.93 -3.05
N LYS A 185 -12.89 -4.97 -3.77
CA LYS A 185 -14.34 -4.90 -3.93
C LYS A 185 -14.90 -6.06 -4.75
N LEU A 186 -14.23 -6.44 -5.84
CA LEU A 186 -14.62 -7.58 -6.67
C LEU A 186 -14.55 -8.91 -5.92
N LEU A 187 -13.64 -9.02 -4.95
CA LEU A 187 -13.47 -10.19 -4.08
C LEU A 187 -14.23 -10.06 -2.75
N GLU A 188 -15.13 -9.08 -2.64
CA GLU A 188 -16.00 -8.87 -1.47
C GLU A 188 -15.23 -8.77 -0.14
N GLN A 189 -14.01 -8.22 -0.18
CA GLN A 189 -13.17 -7.99 1.01
C GLN A 189 -13.50 -6.67 1.73
N GLU A 190 -14.71 -6.15 1.55
CA GLU A 190 -15.15 -4.89 2.15
C GLU A 190 -16.24 -5.15 3.19
N VAL A 191 -16.04 -4.61 4.39
CA VAL A 191 -17.08 -4.54 5.42
C VAL A 191 -17.92 -3.29 5.17
N LYS A 192 -19.22 -3.51 4.95
CA LYS A 192 -20.22 -2.44 4.94
C LYS A 192 -20.81 -2.37 6.34
N ARG A 193 -20.37 -1.41 7.15
CA ARG A 193 -21.15 -1.00 8.32
C ARG A 193 -22.22 -0.05 7.78
N ASP A 194 -23.49 -0.42 7.96
CA ASP A 194 -24.60 0.47 7.62
C ASP A 194 -24.38 1.80 8.35
N GLU A 195 -24.46 2.90 7.61
CA GLU A 195 -24.42 4.26 8.14
C GLU A 195 -25.67 4.44 9.03
N ALA A 196 -25.57 4.09 10.31
CA ALA A 196 -26.62 4.26 11.32
C ALA A 196 -26.59 5.69 11.89
#